data_AF-A0A6N2L8R1-F1
#
_entry.id   AF-A0A6N2L8R1-F1
#
_cell.length_a   1.000
_cell.length_b   1.000
_cell.length_c   1.000
_cell.angle_alpha   90.00
_cell.angle_beta   90.00
_cell.angle_gamma   90.00
#
_symmetry.space_group_name_H-M   'P 1'
#
loop_
_entity.id
_entity.type
_entity.pdbx_description
1 polymer ?
#
loop_
_entity_poly.entity_id
_entity_poly.type
_entity_poly.pdbx_seq_one_letter_code
_entity_poly.pdbx_strand_id
1 'polypeptide(L)'
;MVLSHQSMEEELARDVCTLLQREELDPEFQVNDVQYIHAQVKLVKCSVKNISVDISFNQMTGPSALCFLEQVDQLIGQDHLFKRSCILIKAWCFYESRILGAHHGLISTYALQILVLNIINVFHSSLPDPLAVLYKFLDYYNAFDWDNYCVSINGPIAISSFPQTGEHVNVFDSILFACLIA
;
A
#
# COMPACT_ATOMS: atom_id res chain seq x y z
N MET A 1 -16.06 -4.61 24.89
CA MET A 1 -14.78 -5.29 25.15
C MET A 1 -13.81 -4.95 24.01
N VAL A 2 -13.35 -3.70 23.96
CA VAL A 2 -12.45 -3.16 22.90
C VAL A 2 -11.24 -2.47 23.53
N LEU A 3 -11.45 -1.83 24.69
CA LEU A 3 -10.41 -1.19 25.49
C LEU A 3 -9.32 -2.17 25.97
N SER A 4 -9.66 -3.43 26.27
CA SER A 4 -8.71 -4.44 26.74
C SER A 4 -7.75 -4.94 25.65
N HIS A 5 -8.16 -4.85 24.37
CA HIS A 5 -7.33 -5.32 23.25
C HIS A 5 -6.30 -4.25 22.85
N GLN A 6 -6.71 -2.98 22.83
CA GLN A 6 -5.82 -1.85 22.53
C GLN A 6 -4.74 -1.68 23.62
N SER A 7 -5.08 -1.87 24.90
CA SER A 7 -4.10 -1.82 25.98
C SER A 7 -3.05 -2.93 25.86
N MET A 8 -3.47 -4.12 25.42
CA MET A 8 -2.59 -5.28 25.27
C MET A 8 -1.66 -5.17 24.05
N GLU A 9 -2.13 -4.58 22.95
CA GLU A 9 -1.29 -4.28 21.77
C GLU A 9 -0.23 -3.21 22.08
N GLU A 10 -0.59 -2.19 22.85
CA GLU A 10 0.36 -1.18 23.30
C GLU A 10 1.40 -1.73 24.27
N GLU A 11 0.99 -2.59 25.20
CA GLU A 11 1.90 -3.28 26.12
C GLU A 11 2.88 -4.16 25.35
N LEU A 12 2.37 -5.00 24.43
CA LEU A 12 3.20 -5.85 23.58
C LEU A 12 4.20 -5.04 22.73
N ALA A 13 3.75 -3.91 22.16
CA ALA A 13 4.63 -3.06 21.36
C ALA A 13 5.74 -2.42 22.21
N ARG A 14 5.43 -2.00 23.45
CA ARG A 14 6.43 -1.49 24.39
C ARG A 14 7.40 -2.57 24.84
N ASP A 15 6.92 -3.79 25.07
CA ASP A 15 7.76 -4.92 25.47
C ASP A 15 8.75 -5.29 24.36
N VAL A 16 8.29 -5.37 23.11
CA VAL A 16 9.16 -5.60 21.94
C VAL A 16 10.14 -4.44 21.75
N CYS A 17 9.70 -3.20 21.91
CA CYS A 17 10.59 -2.03 21.85
C CYS A 17 11.70 -2.11 22.92
N THR A 18 11.34 -2.46 24.16
CA THR A 18 12.28 -2.60 25.27
C THR A 18 13.26 -3.74 25.03
N LEU A 19 12.79 -4.85 24.46
CA LEU A 19 13.65 -5.97 24.08
C LEU A 19 14.67 -5.53 23.02
N LEU A 20 14.22 -4.90 21.93
CA LEU A 20 15.11 -4.44 20.86
C LEU A 20 16.10 -3.36 21.32
N GLN A 21 15.71 -2.47 22.23
CA GLN A 21 16.61 -1.49 22.85
C GLN A 21 17.70 -2.14 23.71
N ARG A 22 17.45 -3.32 24.29
CA ARG A 22 18.49 -4.09 25.00
C ARG A 22 19.48 -4.70 24.01
N GLU A 23 18.97 -5.27 22.91
CA GLU A 23 19.78 -5.88 21.86
C GLU A 23 20.61 -4.86 21.06
N GLU A 24 20.23 -3.58 21.07
CA GLU A 24 21.03 -2.48 20.47
C GLU A 24 22.41 -2.33 21.12
N LEU A 25 22.58 -2.79 22.37
CA LEU A 25 23.86 -2.80 23.08
C LEU A 25 24.74 -4.01 22.70
N ASP A 26 24.17 -5.01 22.02
CA ASP A 26 24.87 -6.22 21.63
C ASP A 26 25.32 -6.13 20.15
N PRO A 27 26.65 -6.09 19.89
CA PRO A 27 27.18 -5.99 18.54
C PRO A 27 26.88 -7.21 17.65
N GLU A 28 26.46 -8.35 18.22
CA GLU A 28 26.07 -9.53 17.46
C GLU A 28 24.80 -9.27 16.61
N PHE A 29 23.83 -8.54 17.16
CA PHE A 29 22.51 -8.38 16.55
C PHE A 29 22.42 -7.19 15.57
N GLN A 30 23.32 -6.20 15.66
CA GLN A 30 23.39 -5.04 14.75
C GLN A 30 22.04 -4.31 14.60
N VAL A 31 21.28 -4.22 15.69
CA VAL A 31 20.05 -3.44 15.79
C VAL A 31 20.41 -2.02 16.17
N ASN A 32 19.84 -1.03 15.49
CA ASN A 32 20.04 0.39 15.78
C ASN A 32 18.71 1.15 15.63
N ASP A 33 18.69 2.40 16.12
CA ASP A 33 17.61 3.36 15.88
C ASP A 33 16.23 2.85 16.34
N VAL A 34 16.18 2.16 17.48
CA VAL A 34 14.94 1.56 17.98
C VAL A 34 13.99 2.64 18.53
N GLN A 35 12.82 2.78 17.93
CA GLN A 35 11.84 3.81 18.26
C GLN A 35 10.43 3.25 18.30
N TYR A 36 9.71 3.52 19.39
CA TYR A 36 8.27 3.31 19.44
C TYR A 36 7.54 4.51 18.83
N ILE A 37 6.69 4.25 17.83
CA ILE A 37 5.90 5.26 17.14
C ILE A 37 4.45 5.17 17.59
N HIS A 38 4.00 6.25 18.25
CA HIS A 38 2.62 6.39 18.70
C HIS A 38 1.77 7.07 17.62
N ALA A 39 1.29 6.26 16.66
CA ALA A 39 0.38 6.68 15.59
C ALA A 39 -0.92 5.86 15.64
N GLN A 40 -1.84 6.09 14.70
CA GLN A 40 -3.07 5.31 14.56
C GLN A 40 -2.79 3.80 14.55
N VAL A 41 -1.72 3.41 13.84
CA VAL A 41 -1.10 2.09 13.91
C VAL A 41 0.12 2.18 14.82
N LYS A 42 0.16 1.33 15.85
CA LYS A 42 1.28 1.25 16.79
C LYS A 42 2.41 0.49 16.11
N LEU A 43 3.59 1.11 16.07
CA LEU A 43 4.74 0.58 15.35
C LEU A 43 5.98 0.64 16.24
N VAL A 44 6.84 -0.36 16.11
CA VAL A 44 8.25 -0.27 16.53
C VAL A 44 9.10 -0.18 15.27
N LYS A 45 9.86 0.89 15.16
CA LYS A 45 10.83 1.08 14.08
C LYS A 45 12.23 0.73 14.59
N CYS A 46 13.01 0.08 13.76
CA CYS A 46 14.44 -0.12 14.01
C CYS A 46 15.18 -0.30 12.68
N SER A 47 16.50 -0.29 12.74
CA SER A 47 17.39 -0.65 11.65
C SER A 47 18.11 -1.93 12.02
N VAL A 48 18.03 -2.97 11.19
CA VAL A 48 18.78 -4.21 11.36
C VAL A 48 19.74 -4.34 10.20
N LYS A 49 21.06 -4.30 10.47
CA LYS A 49 22.08 -4.33 9.41
C LYS A 49 21.86 -3.28 8.32
N ASN A 50 21.48 -2.06 8.72
CA ASN A 50 21.13 -0.92 7.84
C ASN A 50 19.86 -1.11 6.99
N ILE A 51 19.02 -2.10 7.31
CA ILE A 51 17.70 -2.27 6.71
C ILE A 51 16.67 -1.69 7.68
N SER A 52 15.92 -0.68 7.23
CA SER A 52 14.80 -0.14 8.01
C SER A 52 13.70 -1.20 8.14
N VAL A 53 13.26 -1.44 9.38
CA VAL A 53 12.23 -2.40 9.74
C VAL A 53 11.13 -1.67 10.51
N ASP A 54 9.90 -1.83 10.05
CA ASP A 54 8.70 -1.37 10.76
C ASP A 54 7.94 -2.62 11.26
N ILE A 55 7.79 -2.77 12.58
CA ILE A 55 7.07 -3.86 13.22
C ILE A 55 5.70 -3.35 13.65
N SER A 56 4.64 -3.90 13.06
CA SER A 56 3.26 -3.59 13.39
C SER A 56 2.60 -4.71 14.18
N PHE A 57 1.66 -4.36 15.06
CA PHE A 57 0.99 -5.30 15.95
C PHE A 57 -0.47 -5.47 15.56
N ASN A 58 -0.88 -6.74 15.36
CA ASN A 58 -2.26 -7.11 15.03
C ASN A 58 -2.84 -6.38 13.78
N GLN A 59 -1.99 -6.05 12.80
CA GLN A 59 -2.39 -5.38 11.56
C GLN A 59 -2.56 -6.39 10.43
N MET A 60 -3.78 -6.89 10.25
CA MET A 60 -4.06 -7.86 9.18
C MET A 60 -4.15 -7.22 7.78
N THR A 61 -4.40 -5.91 7.69
CA THR A 61 -4.56 -5.20 6.42
C THR A 61 -3.34 -5.33 5.50
N GLY A 62 -2.12 -5.23 6.04
CA GLY A 62 -0.88 -5.35 5.26
C GLY A 62 -0.71 -6.74 4.63
N PRO A 63 -0.69 -7.82 5.44
CA PRO A 63 -0.65 -9.18 4.93
C PRO A 63 -1.80 -9.54 3.99
N SER A 64 -3.02 -9.07 4.26
CA SER A 64 -4.17 -9.28 3.38
C SER A 64 -4.00 -8.61 2.03
N ALA A 65 -3.55 -7.34 2.00
CA ALA A 65 -3.26 -6.63 0.76
C ALA A 65 -2.14 -7.33 -0.04
N LEU A 66 -1.08 -7.80 0.63
CA LEU A 66 -0.01 -8.56 0.00
C LEU A 66 -0.55 -9.86 -0.65
N CYS A 67 -1.35 -10.63 0.09
CA CYS A 67 -1.95 -11.87 -0.40
C CYS A 67 -2.88 -11.63 -1.59
N PHE A 68 -3.68 -10.54 -1.55
CA PHE A 68 -4.52 -10.14 -2.66
C PHE A 68 -3.68 -9.83 -3.92
N LEU A 69 -2.65 -9.01 -3.79
CA LEU A 69 -1.79 -8.62 -4.91
C LEU A 69 -1.00 -9.80 -5.48
N GLU A 70 -0.61 -10.76 -4.63
CA GLU A 70 0.03 -11.99 -5.06
C GLU A 70 -0.91 -12.85 -5.90
N GLN A 71 -2.16 -13.04 -5.45
CA GLN A 71 -3.16 -13.80 -6.20
C GLN A 71 -3.50 -13.12 -7.52
N VAL A 72 -3.59 -11.78 -7.53
CA VAL A 72 -3.80 -10.99 -8.75
C VAL A 72 -2.68 -11.18 -9.75
N ASP A 73 -1.41 -11.13 -9.30
CA ASP A 73 -0.26 -11.36 -10.17
C ASP A 73 -0.28 -12.76 -10.81
N GLN A 74 -0.62 -13.78 -10.03
CA GLN A 74 -0.77 -15.14 -10.54
C GLN A 74 -1.92 -15.28 -11.54
N LEU A 75 -3.04 -14.60 -11.27
CA LEU A 75 -4.21 -14.60 -12.16
C LEU A 75 -3.92 -13.91 -13.50
N ILE A 76 -3.23 -12.77 -13.47
CA ILE A 76 -2.82 -12.04 -14.67
C ILE A 76 -1.80 -12.84 -15.48
N GLY A 77 -0.85 -13.49 -14.79
CA GLY A 77 0.19 -14.31 -15.42
C GLY A 77 1.13 -13.47 -16.29
N GLN A 78 1.37 -13.93 -17.53
CA GLN A 78 2.20 -13.25 -18.52
C GLN A 78 3.61 -12.91 -17.99
N ASP A 79 4.28 -13.90 -17.40
CA ASP A 79 5.62 -13.73 -16.82
C ASP A 79 5.66 -12.60 -15.79
N HIS A 80 4.74 -12.69 -14.81
CA HIS A 80 4.56 -11.72 -13.72
C HIS A 80 4.40 -10.28 -14.21
N LEU A 81 3.56 -10.08 -15.25
CA LEU A 81 3.36 -8.77 -15.88
C LEU A 81 2.96 -7.70 -14.87
N PHE A 82 2.10 -8.03 -13.91
CA PHE A 82 1.65 -7.07 -12.89
C PHE A 82 2.78 -6.64 -11.96
N LYS A 83 3.51 -7.57 -11.33
CA LYS A 83 4.66 -7.22 -10.47
C LYS A 83 5.75 -6.46 -11.22
N ARG A 84 6.09 -6.89 -12.44
CA ARG A 84 7.12 -6.22 -13.25
C ARG A 84 6.70 -4.80 -13.63
N SER A 85 5.42 -4.60 -13.97
CA SER A 85 4.85 -3.27 -14.22
C SER A 85 4.86 -2.41 -12.95
N CYS A 86 4.50 -2.98 -11.80
CA CYS A 86 4.57 -2.28 -10.52
C CYS A 86 5.99 -1.81 -10.20
N ILE A 87 7.02 -2.65 -10.41
CA ILE A 87 8.42 -2.27 -10.20
C ILE A 87 8.83 -1.12 -11.14
N LEU A 88 8.53 -1.24 -12.44
CA LEU A 88 8.89 -0.24 -13.43
C LEU A 88 8.22 1.12 -13.15
N ILE A 89 6.91 1.10 -12.92
CA ILE A 89 6.13 2.32 -12.67
C ILE A 89 6.51 2.91 -11.31
N LYS A 90 6.77 2.08 -10.29
CA LYS A 90 7.27 2.57 -9.00
C LYS A 90 8.63 3.25 -9.15
N ALA A 91 9.53 2.70 -9.96
CA ALA A 91 10.83 3.32 -10.24
C ALA A 91 10.65 4.68 -10.94
N TRP A 92 9.78 4.77 -11.95
CA TRP A 92 9.46 6.04 -12.60
C TRP A 92 8.85 7.05 -11.60
N CYS A 93 7.87 6.63 -10.80
CA CYS A 93 7.23 7.49 -9.83
C CYS A 93 8.18 8.00 -8.73
N PHE A 94 9.17 7.19 -8.36
CA PHE A 94 10.13 7.54 -7.31
C PHE A 94 11.26 8.43 -7.84
N TYR A 95 11.88 8.06 -8.96
CA TYR A 95 13.06 8.75 -9.48
C TYR A 95 12.73 9.94 -10.38
N GLU A 96 11.71 9.80 -11.24
CA GLU A 96 11.39 10.81 -12.25
C GLU A 96 10.35 11.81 -11.73
N SER A 97 9.13 11.35 -11.43
CA SER A 97 8.02 12.26 -11.10
C SER A 97 7.97 12.67 -9.63
N ARG A 98 8.67 11.94 -8.74
CA ARG A 98 8.72 12.19 -7.28
C ARG A 98 7.34 12.24 -6.62
N ILE A 99 6.42 11.40 -7.07
CA ILE A 99 5.03 11.37 -6.59
C ILE A 99 4.76 10.26 -5.57
N LEU A 100 5.77 9.51 -5.15
CA LEU A 100 5.65 8.41 -4.18
C LEU A 100 6.09 8.81 -2.77
N GLY A 101 5.28 8.43 -1.78
CA GLY A 101 5.64 8.58 -0.36
C GLY A 101 4.51 9.12 0.50
N ALA A 102 3.60 8.25 0.95
CA ALA A 102 2.43 8.63 1.74
C ALA A 102 2.75 9.42 3.02
N HIS A 103 3.89 9.15 3.66
CA HIS A 103 4.36 9.93 4.82
C HIS A 103 4.61 11.41 4.51
N HIS A 104 4.76 11.77 3.22
CA HIS A 104 4.90 13.14 2.72
C HIS A 104 3.64 13.65 2.02
N GLY A 105 2.49 12.98 2.18
CA GLY A 105 1.22 13.34 1.52
C GLY A 105 1.15 12.98 0.03
N LEU A 106 2.09 12.17 -0.45
CA LEU A 106 2.16 11.69 -1.83
C LEU A 106 1.45 10.34 -2.01
N ILE A 107 1.41 9.78 -3.22
CA ILE A 107 0.70 8.52 -3.46
C ILE A 107 1.32 7.38 -2.64
N SER A 108 0.47 6.54 -2.03
CA SER A 108 0.92 5.36 -1.32
C SER A 108 1.32 4.26 -2.30
N THR A 109 2.20 3.35 -1.87
CA THR A 109 2.61 2.20 -2.72
C THR A 109 1.41 1.33 -3.08
N TYR A 110 0.49 1.12 -2.13
CA TYR A 110 -0.71 0.34 -2.38
C TYR A 110 -1.63 1.01 -3.40
N ALA A 111 -1.88 2.32 -3.27
CA ALA A 111 -2.69 3.06 -4.23
C ALA A 111 -2.10 3.01 -5.64
N LEU A 112 -0.77 3.17 -5.78
CA LEU A 112 -0.11 3.02 -7.07
C LEU A 112 -0.33 1.63 -7.67
N GLN A 113 -0.21 0.56 -6.88
CA GLN A 113 -0.44 -0.81 -7.35
C GLN A 113 -1.88 -1.02 -7.82
N ILE A 114 -2.87 -0.41 -7.16
CA ILE A 114 -4.27 -0.45 -7.60
C ILE A 114 -4.48 0.30 -8.92
N LEU A 115 -3.82 1.45 -9.12
CA LEU A 115 -3.86 2.16 -10.41
C LEU A 115 -3.23 1.32 -11.54
N VAL A 116 -2.10 0.66 -11.27
CA VAL A 116 -1.47 -0.26 -12.24
C VAL A 116 -2.40 -1.43 -12.55
N LEU A 117 -3.04 -2.01 -11.52
CA LEU A 117 -4.00 -3.09 -11.69
C LEU A 117 -5.20 -2.64 -12.53
N ASN A 118 -5.72 -1.44 -12.30
CA ASN A 118 -6.80 -0.88 -13.10
C ASN A 118 -6.42 -0.79 -14.59
N ILE A 119 -5.22 -0.29 -14.91
CA ILE A 119 -4.73 -0.22 -16.30
C ILE A 119 -4.66 -1.60 -16.93
N ILE A 120 -4.05 -2.57 -16.23
CA ILE A 120 -3.96 -3.93 -16.76
C ILE A 120 -5.35 -4.53 -16.95
N ASN A 121 -6.25 -4.38 -15.98
CA ASN A 121 -7.59 -4.95 -16.05
C ASN A 121 -8.42 -4.34 -17.19
N VAL A 122 -8.39 -3.02 -17.37
CA VAL A 122 -9.16 -2.33 -18.41
C VAL A 122 -8.59 -2.56 -19.81
N PHE A 123 -7.27 -2.66 -19.96
CA PHE A 123 -6.60 -2.73 -21.25
C PHE A 123 -5.90 -4.07 -21.53
N HIS A 124 -6.23 -5.14 -20.78
CA HIS A 124 -5.54 -6.45 -20.78
C HIS A 124 -5.33 -7.06 -22.17
N SER A 125 -6.21 -6.77 -23.13
CA SER A 125 -6.12 -7.26 -24.51
C SER A 125 -5.01 -6.62 -25.35
N SER A 126 -4.37 -5.55 -24.85
CA SER A 126 -3.46 -4.69 -25.62
C SER A 126 -2.11 -4.42 -24.94
N LEU A 127 -1.79 -5.14 -23.86
CA LEU A 127 -0.63 -4.90 -23.01
C LEU A 127 0.36 -6.07 -23.05
N PRO A 128 1.31 -6.11 -24.00
CA PRO A 128 2.22 -7.24 -24.16
C PRO A 128 3.35 -7.30 -23.12
N ASP A 129 3.71 -6.17 -22.51
CA ASP A 129 4.88 -6.07 -21.63
C ASP A 129 4.76 -4.88 -20.65
N PRO A 130 5.63 -4.81 -19.62
CA PRO A 130 5.60 -3.74 -18.62
C PRO A 130 5.77 -2.32 -19.18
N LEU A 131 6.48 -2.14 -20.30
CA LEU A 131 6.68 -0.83 -20.90
C LEU A 131 5.39 -0.34 -21.57
N ALA A 132 4.63 -1.23 -22.20
CA ALA A 132 3.29 -0.93 -22.70
C ALA A 132 2.35 -0.54 -21.55
N VAL A 133 2.44 -1.21 -20.40
CA VAL A 133 1.67 -0.84 -19.19
C VAL A 133 2.05 0.54 -18.69
N LEU A 134 3.35 0.87 -18.61
CA LEU A 134 3.80 2.21 -18.24
C LEU A 134 3.29 3.27 -19.22
N TYR A 135 3.42 3.05 -20.53
CA TYR A 135 2.91 3.97 -21.55
C TYR A 135 1.41 4.22 -21.35
N LYS A 136 0.63 3.14 -21.18
CA LYS A 136 -0.82 3.27 -21.03
C LYS A 136 -1.22 3.91 -19.71
N PHE A 137 -0.48 3.64 -18.63
CA PHE A 137 -0.63 4.30 -17.34
C PHE A 137 -0.47 5.82 -17.46
N LEU A 138 0.60 6.27 -18.14
CA LEU A 138 0.86 7.70 -18.34
C LEU A 138 -0.20 8.35 -19.25
N ASP A 139 -0.52 7.71 -20.38
CA ASP A 139 -1.53 8.18 -21.34
C ASP A 139 -2.91 8.32 -20.68
N TYR A 140 -3.35 7.29 -19.97
CA TYR A 140 -4.68 7.24 -19.36
C TYR A 140 -4.82 8.22 -18.19
N TYR A 141 -3.88 8.23 -17.22
CA TYR A 141 -4.01 9.08 -16.03
C TYR A 141 -3.66 10.54 -16.26
N ASN A 142 -2.96 10.89 -17.34
CA ASN A 142 -2.76 12.27 -17.77
C ASN A 142 -4.09 12.95 -18.18
N ALA A 143 -5.03 12.19 -18.73
CA ALA A 143 -6.32 12.69 -19.20
C ALA A 143 -7.50 12.30 -18.29
N PHE A 144 -7.25 11.66 -17.15
CA PHE A 144 -8.29 11.19 -16.25
C PHE A 144 -8.98 12.36 -15.53
N ASP A 145 -10.30 12.34 -15.50
CA ASP A 145 -11.12 13.35 -14.81
C ASP A 145 -11.21 13.04 -13.30
N TRP A 146 -10.19 13.50 -12.58
CA TRP A 146 -10.09 13.35 -11.12
C TRP A 146 -11.12 14.17 -10.34
N ASP A 147 -11.74 15.18 -10.96
CA ASP A 147 -12.73 16.04 -10.29
C ASP A 147 -14.09 15.35 -10.17
N ASN A 148 -14.44 14.50 -11.14
CA ASN A 148 -15.75 13.83 -11.18
C ASN A 148 -15.70 12.33 -10.94
N TYR A 149 -14.54 11.68 -11.05
CA TYR A 149 -14.41 10.22 -10.96
C TYR A 149 -13.35 9.76 -9.97
N CYS A 150 -13.66 8.67 -9.28
CA CYS A 150 -12.70 7.85 -8.55
C CYS A 150 -12.26 6.66 -9.42
N VAL A 151 -11.05 6.15 -9.18
CA VAL A 151 -10.55 4.94 -9.85
C VAL A 151 -10.92 3.70 -9.04
N SER A 152 -11.52 2.71 -9.69
CA SER A 152 -11.66 1.34 -9.19
C SER A 152 -10.88 0.37 -10.07
N ILE A 153 -10.72 -0.88 -9.63
CA ILE A 153 -10.10 -1.93 -10.44
C ILE A 153 -10.83 -2.10 -11.79
N ASN A 154 -12.16 -1.91 -11.80
CA ASN A 154 -13.00 -2.11 -12.99
C ASN A 154 -13.15 -0.86 -13.86
N GLY A 155 -12.54 0.27 -13.47
CA GLY A 155 -12.65 1.53 -14.20
C GLY A 155 -13.14 2.69 -13.35
N PRO A 156 -13.46 3.84 -13.99
CA PRO A 156 -13.91 5.05 -13.30
C PRO A 156 -15.30 4.85 -12.67
N ILE A 157 -15.46 5.34 -11.44
CA ILE A 157 -16.72 5.41 -10.73
C ILE A 157 -17.03 6.88 -10.46
N ALA A 158 -18.21 7.35 -10.86
CA ALA A 158 -18.61 8.74 -10.64
C ALA A 158 -18.71 9.06 -9.15
N ILE A 159 -18.11 10.16 -8.68
CA ILE A 159 -18.13 10.55 -7.26
C ILE A 159 -19.58 10.79 -6.80
N SER A 160 -20.44 11.30 -7.67
CA SER A 160 -21.86 11.50 -7.40
C SER A 160 -22.64 10.21 -7.12
N SER A 161 -22.07 9.03 -7.40
CA SER A 161 -22.72 7.74 -7.14
C SER A 161 -22.56 7.25 -5.70
N PHE A 162 -21.62 7.81 -4.94
CA PHE A 162 -21.45 7.47 -3.53
C PHE A 162 -22.57 8.08 -2.68
N PRO A 163 -23.05 7.37 -1.65
CA PRO A 163 -24.07 7.88 -0.75
C PRO A 163 -23.57 9.15 -0.05
N GLN A 164 -24.38 10.22 -0.06
CA GLN A 164 -24.11 11.49 0.62
C GLN A 164 -24.34 11.36 2.13
N THR A 165 -23.55 10.52 2.80
CA THR A 165 -23.56 10.39 4.26
C THR A 165 -22.30 11.00 4.82
N GLY A 166 -22.45 12.00 5.70
CA GLY A 166 -21.39 12.73 6.41
C GLY A 166 -20.63 11.89 7.44
N GLU A 167 -20.37 10.62 7.13
CA GLU A 167 -19.40 9.80 7.84
C GLU A 167 -18.06 9.96 7.10
N HIS A 168 -16.98 10.14 7.85
CA HIS A 168 -15.61 10.10 7.33
C HIS A 168 -15.34 8.70 6.76
N VAL A 169 -15.80 8.47 5.54
CA VAL A 169 -15.42 7.32 4.75
C VAL A 169 -13.99 7.61 4.30
N ASN A 170 -13.02 6.95 4.95
CA ASN A 170 -11.66 6.90 4.42
C ASN A 170 -11.78 6.36 2.99
N VAL A 171 -11.60 7.22 1.99
CA VAL A 171 -11.73 6.89 0.56
C VAL A 171 -10.85 5.70 0.16
N PHE A 172 -9.81 5.41 0.95
CA PHE A 172 -8.96 4.23 0.84
C PHE A 172 -9.65 2.89 1.23
N ASP A 173 -10.59 2.89 2.18
CA ASP A 173 -11.31 1.68 2.61
C ASP A 173 -12.47 1.33 1.66
N SER A 174 -13.05 2.32 0.97
CA SER A 174 -14.17 2.10 0.02
C SER A 174 -13.76 1.40 -1.27
N ILE A 175 -12.52 1.60 -1.73
CA ILE A 175 -12.00 0.90 -2.90
C ILE A 175 -11.84 -0.61 -2.59
N LEU A 176 -11.56 -0.95 -1.33
CA LEU A 176 -11.52 -2.34 -0.87
C LEU A 176 -12.91 -2.98 -0.78
N PHE A 177 -13.90 -2.26 -0.25
CA PHE A 177 -15.24 -2.80 -0.04
C PHE A 177 -15.99 -3.09 -1.36
N ALA A 178 -15.74 -2.29 -2.42
CA ALA A 178 -16.34 -2.55 -3.73
C ALA A 178 -15.76 -3.78 -4.44
N CYS A 179 -14.53 -4.22 -4.09
CA CYS A 179 -13.90 -5.39 -4.72
C CYS A 179 -14.23 -6.73 -4.02
N LEU A 180 -14.89 -6.70 -2.86
CA LEU A 180 -15.25 -7.90 -2.09
C LEU A 180 -16.71 -8.33 -2.23
N ILE A 181 -17.55 -7.58 -2.97
CA ILE A 181 -18.98 -7.90 -3.17
C ILE A 181 -19.37 -7.84 -4.66
N ALA A 182 -18.54 -8.40 -5.53
CA ALA A 182 -18.93 -8.75 -6.91
C ALA A 182 -18.40 -10.13 -7.28
#